data_AF-A0A7R9Y8U9-F1
#
_entry.id   AF-A0A7R9Y8U9-F1
#
_cell.length_a   1.000
_cell.length_b   1.000
_cell.length_c   1.000
_cell.angle_alpha   90.00
_cell.angle_beta   90.00
_cell.angle_gamma   90.00
#
_symmetry.space_group_name_H-M   'P 1'
#
loop_
_entity.id
_entity.type
_entity.pdbx_description
1 polymer ?
#
loop_
_entity_poly.entity_id
_entity_poly.type
_entity_poly.pdbx_seq_one_letter_code
_entity_poly.pdbx_strand_id
1 'polypeptide(L)'
;AAETRLGRTLPETLLRVATSDKDDQMDETRFYALIRRVCEPAAVADRHVRAILESVFLSSCENADSAPRIRLLMAMAMFCEGSKSAKLSFGFYMLCDEVRTSLVHVEEIAELLRAVLVTVFTLAKEVLDEELADFIQTVAGALADDMASFLGKHELEFEDLAAWYNARGHDRAPWIDLLDLSKWLPYESDAAPLHGQDEAEWLEE
;
A
#
# COMPACT_ATOMS: atom_id res chain seq x y z
N ALA A 1 -8.51 -9.78 11.01
CA ALA A 1 -7.75 -8.53 11.23
C ALA A 1 -6.49 -8.70 12.10
N ALA A 2 -6.43 -9.64 13.05
CA ALA A 2 -5.21 -9.89 13.83
C ALA A 2 -4.11 -10.64 13.05
N GLU A 3 -4.49 -11.48 12.07
CA GLU A 3 -3.58 -12.35 11.30
C GLU A 3 -2.86 -11.64 10.14
N THR A 4 -3.29 -10.44 9.75
CA THR A 4 -2.72 -9.68 8.62
C THR A 4 -1.69 -8.62 9.05
N ARG A 5 -1.38 -8.51 10.35
CA ARG A 5 -0.39 -7.53 10.84
C ARG A 5 1.01 -8.13 10.79
N LEU A 6 2.00 -7.34 10.38
CA LEU A 6 3.43 -7.70 10.46
C LEU A 6 3.97 -7.67 11.91
N GLY A 7 3.12 -8.02 12.89
CA GLY A 7 3.34 -7.83 14.33
C GLY A 7 2.98 -6.41 14.81
N ARG A 8 3.37 -6.06 16.04
CA ARG A 8 3.24 -4.69 16.61
C ARG A 8 4.24 -3.69 16.03
N THR A 9 4.64 -3.90 14.78
CA THR A 9 5.66 -3.09 14.12
C THR A 9 5.05 -1.73 13.78
N LEU A 10 5.68 -0.66 14.28
CA LEU A 10 5.34 0.72 13.91
C LEU A 10 6.08 1.13 12.62
N PRO A 11 5.50 2.01 11.78
CA PRO A 11 6.16 2.52 10.56
C PRO A 11 7.55 3.13 10.84
N GLU A 12 7.76 3.72 12.01
CA GLU A 12 9.06 4.26 12.46
C GLU A 12 10.16 3.19 12.57
N THR A 13 9.80 1.96 12.92
CA THR A 13 10.77 0.84 12.93
C THR A 13 11.15 0.45 11.51
N LEU A 14 10.18 0.44 10.59
CA LEU A 14 10.45 0.22 9.16
C LEU A 14 11.35 1.34 8.60
N LEU A 15 11.08 2.60 8.97
CA LEU A 15 11.88 3.77 8.58
C LEU A 15 13.35 3.63 8.96
N ARG A 16 13.64 3.31 10.22
CA ARG A 16 15.03 3.14 10.72
C ARG A 16 15.81 2.07 9.96
N VAL A 17 15.13 1.02 9.52
CA VAL A 17 15.76 -0.08 8.79
C VAL A 17 15.90 0.28 7.30
N ALA A 18 14.88 0.93 6.74
CA ALA A 18 14.85 1.37 5.36
C ALA A 18 15.92 2.44 5.06
N THR A 19 16.11 3.45 5.90
CA THR A 19 17.05 4.57 5.65
C THR A 19 18.53 4.16 5.55
N SER A 20 18.87 2.91 5.90
CA SER A 20 20.22 2.39 5.72
C SER A 20 20.55 2.00 4.26
N ASP A 21 19.53 1.84 3.42
CA ASP A 21 19.64 1.48 2.00
C ASP A 21 19.17 2.66 1.14
N LYS A 22 20.04 3.11 0.22
CA LYS A 22 19.82 4.28 -0.65
C LYS A 22 19.42 3.91 -2.08
N ASP A 23 19.29 2.61 -2.36
CA ASP A 23 18.86 2.17 -3.67
C ASP A 23 17.34 2.33 -3.81
N ASP A 24 16.89 3.10 -4.80
CA ASP A 24 15.47 3.31 -5.08
C ASP A 24 14.80 2.06 -5.68
N GLN A 25 15.61 1.07 -6.09
CA GLN A 25 15.14 -0.24 -6.52
C GLN A 25 15.52 -1.31 -5.51
N MET A 26 14.64 -2.30 -5.36
CA MET A 26 14.83 -3.41 -4.44
C MET A 26 14.56 -4.73 -5.16
N ASP A 27 15.58 -5.58 -5.20
CA ASP A 27 15.44 -6.97 -5.66
C ASP A 27 14.79 -7.87 -4.59
N GLU A 28 14.43 -9.08 -5.01
CA GLU A 28 13.77 -10.07 -4.16
C GLU A 28 14.61 -10.42 -2.90
N THR A 29 15.93 -10.56 -3.08
CA THR A 29 16.84 -10.95 -1.99
C THR A 29 16.90 -9.89 -0.91
N ARG A 30 17.01 -8.61 -1.30
CA ARG A 30 16.99 -7.46 -0.40
C ARG A 30 15.64 -7.30 0.29
N PHE A 31 14.54 -7.51 -0.44
CA PHE A 31 13.21 -7.44 0.12
C PHE A 31 12.99 -8.50 1.22
N TYR A 32 13.35 -9.77 0.98
CA TYR A 32 13.25 -10.80 2.02
C TYR A 32 14.22 -10.57 3.19
N ALA A 33 15.40 -10.02 2.94
CA ALA A 33 16.32 -9.63 4.02
C ALA A 33 15.71 -8.54 4.91
N LEU A 34 15.02 -7.56 4.31
CA LEU A 34 14.29 -6.53 5.03
C LEU A 34 13.14 -7.13 5.86
N ILE A 35 12.31 -7.98 5.27
CA ILE A 35 11.21 -8.66 5.97
C ILE A 35 11.72 -9.39 7.21
N ARG A 36 12.82 -10.15 7.11
CA ARG A 36 13.43 -10.88 8.23
C ARG A 36 13.99 -9.97 9.33
N ARG A 37 14.37 -8.72 9.01
CA ARG A 37 14.87 -7.74 9.99
C ARG A 37 13.73 -7.05 10.74
N VAL A 38 12.59 -6.86 10.09
CA VAL A 38 11.49 -6.03 10.59
C VAL A 38 10.38 -6.86 11.22
N CYS A 39 10.08 -8.04 10.65
CA CYS A 39 8.95 -8.87 11.06
C CYS A 39 9.40 -9.92 12.09
N GLU A 40 8.51 -10.27 13.01
CA GLU A 40 8.76 -11.37 13.92
C GLU A 40 8.89 -12.71 13.17
N PRO A 41 9.77 -13.63 13.59
CA PRO A 41 9.96 -14.91 12.91
C PRO A 41 8.67 -15.71 12.73
N ALA A 42 7.72 -15.61 13.66
CA ALA A 42 6.42 -16.27 13.57
C ALA A 42 5.56 -15.71 12.42
N ALA A 43 5.56 -14.39 12.21
CA ALA A 43 4.82 -13.76 11.11
C ALA A 43 5.39 -14.15 9.74
N VAL A 44 6.73 -14.24 9.62
CA VAL A 44 7.39 -14.67 8.38
C VAL A 44 7.22 -16.17 8.11
N ALA A 45 6.99 -16.97 9.17
CA ALA A 45 6.71 -18.40 9.04
C ALA A 45 5.32 -18.68 8.48
N ASP A 46 4.36 -17.77 8.68
CA ASP A 46 3.00 -17.89 8.17
C ASP A 46 2.97 -17.94 6.63
N ARG A 47 2.21 -18.91 6.10
CA ARG A 47 2.12 -19.15 4.65
C ARG A 47 1.36 -18.06 3.93
N HIS A 48 0.30 -17.52 4.52
CA HIS A 48 -0.53 -16.47 3.94
C HIS A 48 0.21 -15.14 3.93
N VAL A 49 0.90 -14.80 5.01
CA VAL A 49 1.75 -13.60 5.07
C VAL A 49 2.83 -13.66 3.98
N ARG A 50 3.47 -14.82 3.80
CA ARG A 50 4.47 -14.99 2.74
C ARG A 50 3.88 -14.84 1.35
N ALA A 51 2.74 -15.47 1.07
CA ALA A 51 2.06 -15.36 -0.22
C ALA A 51 1.69 -13.90 -0.53
N ILE A 52 1.16 -13.17 0.46
CA ILE A 52 0.84 -11.74 0.30
C ILE A 52 2.09 -10.92 -0.01
N LEU A 53 3.20 -11.13 0.71
CA LEU A 53 4.44 -10.39 0.49
C LEU A 53 5.05 -10.71 -0.88
N GLU A 54 4.98 -11.96 -1.32
CA GLU A 54 5.42 -12.39 -2.65
C GLU A 54 4.56 -11.75 -3.75
N SER A 55 3.23 -11.80 -3.61
CA SER A 55 2.29 -11.11 -4.48
C SER A 55 2.54 -9.60 -4.58
N VAL A 56 2.82 -8.95 -3.44
CA VAL A 56 3.17 -7.52 -3.37
C VAL A 56 4.47 -7.25 -4.12
N PHE A 57 5.49 -8.09 -3.95
CA PHE A 57 6.75 -7.94 -4.65
C PHE A 57 6.54 -8.04 -6.17
N LEU A 58 5.91 -9.12 -6.62
CA LEU A 58 5.63 -9.37 -8.04
C LEU A 58 4.76 -8.28 -8.67
N SER A 59 3.73 -7.82 -7.97
CA SER A 59 2.83 -6.75 -8.47
C SER A 59 3.49 -5.36 -8.49
N SER A 60 4.59 -5.18 -7.73
CA SER A 60 5.33 -3.92 -7.67
C SER A 60 6.48 -3.85 -8.69
N CYS A 61 6.91 -5.00 -9.21
CA CYS A 61 7.98 -5.10 -10.20
C CYS A 61 7.58 -4.37 -11.49
N GLU A 62 8.39 -3.41 -11.92
CA GLU A 62 8.28 -2.79 -13.25
C GLU A 62 9.15 -3.54 -14.27
N ASN A 63 10.18 -4.21 -13.76
CA ASN A 63 11.16 -4.99 -14.49
C ASN A 63 11.17 -6.40 -13.89
N ALA A 64 11.63 -7.41 -14.63
CA ALA A 64 11.52 -8.82 -14.22
C ALA A 64 12.03 -9.12 -12.78
N ASP A 65 13.04 -8.39 -12.28
CA ASP A 65 13.76 -8.78 -11.06
C ASP A 65 13.81 -7.69 -9.96
N SER A 66 13.15 -6.54 -10.14
CA SER A 66 13.19 -5.45 -9.15
C SER A 66 11.94 -4.57 -9.14
N ALA A 67 11.62 -4.06 -7.96
CA ALA A 67 10.52 -3.13 -7.73
C ALA A 67 11.02 -1.81 -7.09
N PRO A 68 10.32 -0.69 -7.33
CA PRO A 68 10.58 0.54 -6.61
C PRO A 68 10.44 0.34 -5.10
N ARG A 69 11.49 0.73 -4.36
CA ARG A 69 11.60 0.54 -2.92
C ARG A 69 10.43 1.15 -2.15
N ILE A 70 9.94 2.31 -2.57
CA ILE A 70 8.77 2.96 -1.96
C ILE A 70 7.52 2.05 -2.00
N ARG A 71 7.31 1.29 -3.09
CA ARG A 71 6.14 0.42 -3.23
C ARG A 71 6.16 -0.71 -2.21
N LEU A 72 7.30 -1.37 -2.08
CA LEU A 72 7.49 -2.47 -1.14
C LEU A 72 7.41 -1.98 0.32
N LEU A 73 8.04 -0.85 0.63
CA LEU A 73 8.02 -0.28 1.96
C LEU A 73 6.63 0.21 2.36
N MET A 74 5.91 0.87 1.44
CA MET A 74 4.56 1.34 1.72
C MET A 74 3.58 0.17 1.88
N ALA A 75 3.75 -0.90 1.09
CA ALA A 75 2.99 -2.13 1.27
C ALA A 75 3.23 -2.75 2.65
N MET A 76 4.48 -2.85 3.10
CA MET A 76 4.81 -3.30 4.46
C MET A 76 4.20 -2.37 5.52
N ALA A 77 4.28 -1.04 5.33
CA ALA A 77 3.74 -0.05 6.25
C ALA A 77 2.21 -0.14 6.39
N MET A 78 1.49 -0.59 5.34
CA MET A 78 0.05 -0.83 5.41
C MET A 78 -0.28 -1.87 6.48
N PHE A 79 0.55 -2.91 6.63
CA PHE A 79 0.40 -3.97 7.63
C PHE A 79 0.99 -3.65 9.01
N CYS A 80 1.64 -2.50 9.16
CA CYS A 80 2.09 -1.97 10.44
C CYS A 80 0.92 -1.42 11.27
N GLU A 81 1.13 -1.31 12.58
CA GLU A 81 0.22 -0.56 13.46
C GLU A 81 0.35 0.95 13.22
N GLY A 82 -0.50 1.75 13.86
CA GLY A 82 -0.48 3.21 13.76
C GLY A 82 -1.55 3.77 12.82
N SER A 83 -1.66 5.10 12.84
CA SER A 83 -2.72 5.83 12.14
C SER A 83 -2.44 5.94 10.64
N LYS A 84 -3.49 6.21 9.86
CA LYS A 84 -3.39 6.63 8.46
C LYS A 84 -2.35 7.74 8.25
N SER A 85 -2.36 8.75 9.12
CA SER A 85 -1.42 9.87 9.04
C SER A 85 0.03 9.43 9.27
N ALA A 86 0.28 8.51 10.20
CA ALA A 86 1.63 8.00 10.45
C ALA A 86 2.18 7.21 9.25
N LYS A 87 1.33 6.42 8.60
CA LYS A 87 1.70 5.65 7.40
C LYS A 87 1.93 6.53 6.17
N LEU A 88 1.09 7.55 5.97
CA LEU A 88 1.30 8.54 4.91
C LEU A 88 2.54 9.39 5.14
N SER A 89 2.76 9.83 6.38
CA SER A 89 3.97 10.58 6.75
C SER A 89 5.23 9.76 6.52
N PHE A 90 5.21 8.47 6.88
CA PHE A 90 6.27 7.53 6.53
C PHE A 90 6.53 7.50 5.02
N GLY A 91 5.50 7.23 4.20
CA GLY A 91 5.65 7.17 2.74
C GLY A 91 6.15 8.48 2.14
N PHE A 92 5.67 9.61 2.65
CA PHE A 92 6.11 10.94 2.25
C PHE A 92 7.60 11.17 2.55
N TYR A 93 8.05 10.85 3.76
CA TYR A 93 9.47 10.98 4.13
C TYR A 93 10.38 10.06 3.33
N MET A 94 9.88 8.92 2.86
CA MET A 94 10.63 8.03 1.99
C MET A 94 10.89 8.63 0.59
N LEU A 95 10.12 9.63 0.17
CA LEU A 95 10.30 10.36 -1.09
C LEU A 95 11.20 11.59 -0.93
N CYS A 96 11.41 12.08 0.30
CA CYS A 96 12.32 13.20 0.52
C CYS A 96 13.77 12.77 0.26
N ASP A 97 14.46 13.46 -0.66
CA ASP A 97 15.91 13.34 -0.84
C ASP A 97 16.66 13.94 0.37
N GLU A 98 17.73 13.30 0.84
CA GLU A 98 18.59 13.79 1.94
C GLU A 98 19.14 15.21 1.69
N VAL A 99 19.28 15.60 0.41
CA VAL A 99 19.77 16.91 -0.02
C VAL A 99 18.65 17.94 -0.09
N ARG A 100 17.40 17.50 -0.25
CA ARG A 100 16.24 18.36 -0.42
C ARG A 100 15.53 18.57 0.92
N THR A 101 14.91 19.73 1.01
CA THR A 101 14.00 20.15 2.07
C THR A 101 12.89 19.12 2.31
N SER A 102 12.01 19.35 3.29
CA SER A 102 10.78 18.57 3.52
C SER A 102 9.74 18.68 2.37
N LEU A 103 10.22 18.83 1.13
CA LEU A 103 9.47 19.05 -0.10
C LEU A 103 9.61 17.84 -1.02
N VAL A 104 8.50 17.42 -1.59
CA VAL A 104 8.38 16.29 -2.52
C VAL A 104 7.69 16.80 -3.79
N HIS A 105 8.18 16.41 -4.96
CA HIS A 105 7.53 16.77 -6.22
C HIS A 105 6.20 16.03 -6.39
N VAL A 106 5.24 16.65 -7.06
CA VAL A 106 3.92 16.04 -7.28
C VAL A 106 4.00 14.72 -8.04
N GLU A 107 4.95 14.58 -8.96
CA GLU A 107 5.22 13.33 -9.68
C GLU A 107 5.63 12.20 -8.72
N GLU A 108 6.36 12.52 -7.65
CA GLU A 108 6.76 11.56 -6.62
C GLU A 108 5.56 11.22 -5.70
N ILE A 109 4.64 12.16 -5.47
CA ILE A 109 3.38 11.87 -4.77
C ILE A 109 2.53 10.87 -5.56
N ALA A 110 2.55 10.93 -6.91
CA ALA A 110 1.90 9.91 -7.72
C ALA A 110 2.46 8.50 -7.42
N GLU A 111 3.76 8.37 -7.17
CA GLU A 111 4.37 7.08 -6.80
C GLU A 111 3.93 6.60 -5.41
N LEU A 112 3.76 7.49 -4.43
CA LEU A 112 3.16 7.14 -3.14
C LEU A 112 1.71 6.64 -3.30
N LEU A 113 0.89 7.36 -4.07
CA LEU A 113 -0.51 6.97 -4.32
C LEU A 113 -0.59 5.63 -5.08
N ARG A 114 0.28 5.44 -6.07
CA ARG A 114 0.44 4.19 -6.82
C ARG A 114 0.83 3.04 -5.91
N ALA A 115 1.79 3.23 -5.00
CA ALA A 115 2.20 2.22 -4.03
C ALA A 115 1.03 1.73 -3.17
N VAL A 116 0.19 2.65 -2.69
CA VAL A 116 -1.00 2.30 -1.90
C VAL A 116 -2.01 1.52 -2.76
N LEU A 117 -2.31 1.99 -3.97
CA LEU A 117 -3.25 1.34 -4.87
C LEU A 117 -2.80 -0.06 -5.27
N VAL A 118 -1.53 -0.23 -5.69
CA VAL A 118 -0.96 -1.55 -6.00
C VAL A 118 -1.16 -2.49 -4.82
N THR A 119 -0.83 -2.05 -3.60
CA THR A 119 -1.03 -2.87 -2.40
C THR A 119 -2.50 -3.25 -2.19
N VAL A 120 -3.42 -2.29 -2.26
CA VAL A 120 -4.86 -2.55 -2.07
C VAL A 120 -5.38 -3.53 -3.12
N PHE A 121 -5.02 -3.33 -4.39
CA PHE A 121 -5.45 -4.20 -5.47
C PHE A 121 -4.81 -5.59 -5.40
N THR A 122 -3.53 -5.70 -5.02
CA THR A 122 -2.87 -7.01 -4.80
C THR A 122 -3.54 -7.79 -3.67
N LEU A 123 -4.07 -7.11 -2.65
CA LEU A 123 -4.83 -7.77 -1.59
C LEU A 123 -6.23 -8.23 -2.05
N ALA A 124 -6.79 -7.57 -3.07
CA ALA A 124 -8.09 -7.93 -3.64
C ALA A 124 -7.97 -8.98 -4.77
N LYS A 125 -6.90 -8.92 -5.55
CA LYS A 125 -6.53 -9.82 -6.64
C LYS A 125 -5.08 -10.22 -6.42
N GLU A 126 -4.82 -11.50 -6.12
CA GLU A 126 -3.49 -12.00 -5.74
C GLU A 126 -2.33 -11.52 -6.63
N VAL A 127 -2.56 -11.23 -7.92
CA VAL A 127 -1.59 -10.60 -8.83
C VAL A 127 -2.30 -9.61 -9.76
N LEU A 128 -1.65 -8.48 -10.07
CA LEU A 128 -2.13 -7.49 -11.03
C LEU A 128 -1.72 -7.84 -12.46
N ASP A 129 -2.64 -7.70 -13.41
CA ASP A 129 -2.33 -7.73 -14.84
C ASP A 129 -1.83 -6.36 -15.33
N GLU A 130 -1.23 -6.33 -16.52
CA GLU A 130 -0.64 -5.13 -17.14
C GLU A 130 -1.68 -4.02 -17.33
N GLU A 131 -2.90 -4.36 -17.76
CA GLU A 131 -3.99 -3.40 -17.95
C GLU A 131 -4.38 -2.71 -16.64
N LEU A 132 -4.51 -3.47 -15.55
CA LEU A 132 -4.82 -2.91 -14.23
C LEU A 132 -3.64 -2.10 -13.67
N ALA A 133 -2.40 -2.52 -13.91
CA ALA A 133 -1.21 -1.77 -13.51
C ALA A 133 -1.15 -0.39 -14.19
N ASP A 134 -1.40 -0.33 -15.50
CA ASP A 134 -1.46 0.92 -16.28
C ASP A 134 -2.61 1.81 -15.82
N PHE A 135 -3.77 1.22 -15.51
CA PHE A 135 -4.90 1.94 -14.96
C PHE A 135 -4.56 2.57 -13.60
N ILE A 136 -3.93 1.81 -12.69
CA ILE A 136 -3.49 2.30 -11.38
C ILE A 136 -2.50 3.47 -11.54
N GLN A 137 -1.53 3.35 -12.45
CA GLN A 137 -0.57 4.43 -12.73
C GLN A 137 -1.28 5.70 -13.22
N THR A 138 -2.24 5.55 -14.13
CA THR A 138 -3.04 6.66 -14.66
C THR A 138 -3.85 7.36 -13.56
N VAL A 139 -4.51 6.58 -12.69
CA VAL A 139 -5.30 7.12 -11.57
C VAL A 139 -4.42 7.85 -10.57
N ALA A 140 -3.27 7.28 -10.22
CA ALA A 140 -2.33 7.89 -9.29
C ALA A 140 -1.78 9.22 -9.82
N GLY A 141 -1.39 9.28 -11.09
CA GLY A 141 -0.96 10.52 -11.76
C GLY A 141 -2.04 11.59 -11.77
N ALA A 142 -3.28 11.22 -12.18
CA ALA A 142 -4.40 12.17 -12.22
C ALA A 142 -4.76 12.75 -10.84
N LEU A 143 -4.61 11.97 -9.77
CA LEU A 143 -4.84 12.45 -8.40
C LEU A 143 -3.73 13.38 -7.92
N ALA A 144 -2.49 13.11 -8.31
CA ALA A 144 -1.36 13.99 -8.03
C ALA A 144 -1.52 15.32 -8.78
N ASP A 145 -1.89 15.30 -10.06
CA ASP A 145 -2.20 16.50 -10.84
C ASP A 145 -3.37 17.31 -10.25
N ASP A 146 -4.40 16.61 -9.77
CA ASP A 146 -5.51 17.23 -9.03
C ASP A 146 -5.00 17.93 -7.76
N MET A 147 -4.07 17.32 -7.04
CA MET A 147 -3.47 17.90 -5.84
C MET A 147 -2.65 19.15 -6.16
N ALA A 148 -1.76 19.11 -7.16
CA ALA A 148 -1.01 20.28 -7.60
C ALA A 148 -1.93 21.41 -8.07
N SER A 149 -2.98 21.07 -8.83
CA SER A 149 -3.97 22.04 -9.31
C SER A 149 -4.77 22.67 -8.16
N PHE A 150 -5.09 21.91 -7.11
CA PHE A 150 -5.78 22.42 -5.92
C PHE A 150 -4.94 23.46 -5.17
N LEU A 151 -3.67 23.12 -4.97
CA LEU A 151 -2.75 23.86 -4.11
C LEU A 151 -2.03 24.99 -4.85
N GLY A 152 -2.03 24.94 -6.19
CA GLY A 152 -1.33 25.90 -7.04
C GLY A 152 0.19 25.76 -7.00
N LYS A 153 0.72 24.56 -6.71
CA LYS A 153 2.17 24.28 -6.60
C LYS A 153 2.49 22.81 -6.91
N HIS A 154 3.73 22.57 -7.34
CA HIS A 154 4.24 21.23 -7.70
C HIS A 154 5.25 20.66 -6.70
N GLU A 155 5.69 21.47 -5.72
CA GLU A 155 6.51 21.04 -4.59
C GLU A 155 5.65 21.11 -3.33
N LEU A 156 5.55 19.98 -2.65
CA LEU A 156 4.57 19.74 -1.60
C LEU A 156 5.28 19.41 -0.31
N GLU A 157 4.75 19.92 0.81
CA GLU A 157 5.03 19.49 2.18
C GLU A 157 4.01 18.43 2.60
N PHE A 158 4.25 17.73 3.70
CA PHE A 158 3.31 16.72 4.19
C PHE A 158 1.94 17.33 4.56
N GLU A 159 1.95 18.55 5.07
CA GLU A 159 0.76 19.34 5.41
C GLU A 159 -0.13 19.61 4.19
N ASP A 160 0.46 19.70 2.99
CA ASP A 160 -0.29 19.90 1.76
C ASP A 160 -1.09 18.67 1.35
N LEU A 161 -0.50 17.48 1.50
CA LEU A 161 -1.21 16.21 1.30
C LEU A 161 -2.41 16.12 2.24
N ALA A 162 -2.23 16.48 3.51
CA ALA A 162 -3.32 16.50 4.50
C ALA A 162 -4.40 17.54 4.15
N ALA A 163 -4.01 18.74 3.72
CA ALA A 163 -4.93 19.80 3.31
C ALA A 163 -5.78 19.38 2.10
N TRP A 164 -5.16 18.82 1.06
CA TRP A 164 -5.86 18.29 -0.11
C TRP A 164 -6.82 17.16 0.27
N TYR A 165 -6.37 16.21 1.10
CA TYR A 165 -7.19 15.06 1.50
C TYR A 165 -8.46 15.49 2.24
N ASN A 166 -8.31 16.37 3.23
CA ASN A 166 -9.43 16.88 4.02
C ASN A 166 -10.40 17.73 3.19
N ALA A 167 -9.89 18.48 2.21
CA ALA A 167 -10.73 19.34 1.37
C ALA A 167 -11.54 18.57 0.33
N ARG A 168 -10.92 17.59 -0.36
CA ARG A 168 -11.58 16.83 -1.44
C ARG A 168 -11.00 15.45 -1.71
N GLY A 169 -9.78 15.16 -1.26
CA GLY A 169 -9.15 13.87 -1.53
C GLY A 169 -9.89 12.70 -0.87
N HIS A 170 -10.60 12.90 0.25
CA HIS A 170 -11.43 11.84 0.85
C HIS A 170 -12.57 11.37 -0.06
N ASP A 171 -13.15 12.25 -0.88
CA ASP A 171 -14.19 11.89 -1.85
C ASP A 171 -13.62 11.18 -3.09
N ARG A 172 -12.40 11.57 -3.49
CA ARG A 172 -11.76 11.09 -4.75
C ARG A 172 -10.88 9.86 -4.57
N ALA A 173 -10.26 9.74 -3.41
CA ALA A 173 -9.36 8.67 -3.03
C ALA A 173 -9.73 8.09 -1.66
N PRO A 174 -11.00 7.63 -1.47
CA PRO A 174 -11.46 7.07 -0.20
C PRO A 174 -10.66 5.82 0.20
N TRP A 175 -10.04 5.14 -0.76
CA TRP A 175 -9.16 3.99 -0.53
C TRP A 175 -7.92 4.34 0.32
N ILE A 176 -7.53 5.61 0.45
CA ILE A 176 -6.46 6.02 1.37
C ILE A 176 -6.84 5.73 2.83
N ASP A 177 -8.13 5.75 3.18
CA ASP A 177 -8.59 5.36 4.50
C ASP A 177 -8.34 3.87 4.81
N LEU A 178 -8.11 3.02 3.79
CA LEU A 178 -7.73 1.62 3.99
C LEU A 178 -6.32 1.47 4.59
N LEU A 179 -5.50 2.51 4.63
CA LEU A 179 -4.26 2.51 5.41
C LEU A 179 -4.54 2.37 6.91
N ASP A 180 -5.73 2.75 7.36
CA ASP A 180 -6.16 2.52 8.74
C ASP A 180 -6.80 1.13 8.87
N LEU A 181 -6.00 0.14 9.24
CA LEU A 181 -6.46 -1.24 9.44
C LEU A 181 -7.53 -1.36 10.54
N SER A 182 -7.70 -0.35 11.41
CA SER A 182 -8.80 -0.36 12.37
C SER A 182 -10.17 -0.18 11.71
N LYS A 183 -10.20 0.39 10.50
CA LYS A 183 -11.41 0.53 9.68
C LYS A 183 -11.76 -0.73 8.90
N TRP A 184 -10.87 -1.73 8.89
CA TRP A 184 -11.12 -3.00 8.23
C TRP A 184 -12.02 -3.82 9.13
N LEU A 185 -13.29 -3.94 8.75
CA LEU A 185 -14.23 -4.79 9.46
C LEU A 185 -13.67 -6.21 9.48
N PRO A 186 -13.64 -6.89 10.64
CA PRO A 186 -13.47 -8.33 10.64
C PRO A 186 -14.52 -8.91 9.71
N TYR A 187 -14.13 -9.87 8.87
CA TYR A 187 -15.11 -10.69 8.18
C TYR A 187 -15.88 -11.46 9.25
N GLU A 188 -17.03 -10.93 9.67
CA GLU A 188 -18.00 -11.68 10.45
C GLU A 188 -18.60 -12.68 9.47
N SER A 189 -18.25 -13.96 9.63
CA SER A 189 -18.88 -15.03 8.85
C SER A 189 -20.31 -15.25 9.34
N ASP A 190 -21.19 -14.26 9.17
CA ASP A 190 -22.63 -14.42 9.27
C ASP A 190 -23.18 -15.04 7.96
N ALA A 191 -22.42 -15.96 7.37
CA ALA A 191 -22.97 -16.94 6.48
C ALA A 191 -23.80 -17.91 7.34
N ALA A 192 -25.06 -17.52 7.60
CA ALA A 192 -26.10 -18.51 7.80
C ALA A 192 -25.90 -19.59 6.72
N PRO A 193 -25.83 -20.88 7.07
CA PRO A 193 -25.56 -21.92 6.08
C PRO A 193 -26.61 -21.80 4.98
N LEU A 194 -26.17 -21.44 3.78
CA LEU A 194 -26.94 -21.59 2.55
C LEU A 194 -27.01 -23.09 2.23
N HIS A 195 -27.64 -23.85 3.12
CA HIS A 195 -28.09 -25.20 2.86
C HIS A 195 -29.53 -25.28 3.31
N GLY A 196 -30.42 -25.14 2.33
CA GLY A 196 -31.83 -25.47 2.52
C GLY A 196 -32.81 -24.62 1.73
N GLN A 197 -32.53 -24.22 0.49
CA GLN A 197 -33.59 -23.85 -0.48
C GLN A 197 -33.20 -24.34 -1.89
N ASP A 198 -33.73 -25.52 -2.22
CA ASP A 198 -34.18 -25.96 -3.55
C ASP A 198 -33.23 -25.81 -4.76
N GLU A 199 -32.30 -26.75 -4.89
CA GLU A 199 -31.63 -27.13 -6.16
C GLU A 199 -32.54 -28.01 -7.07
N ALA A 200 -33.86 -27.82 -7.08
CA ALA A 200 -34.77 -28.75 -7.78
C ALA A 200 -35.77 -28.12 -8.76
N GLU A 201 -35.69 -26.84 -9.11
CA GLU A 201 -36.68 -26.22 -10.02
C GLU A 201 -36.12 -25.55 -11.29
N TRP A 202 -34.82 -25.65 -11.58
CA TRP A 202 -34.22 -25.00 -12.77
C TRP A 202 -33.54 -25.93 -13.78
N LEU A 203 -33.78 -27.25 -13.71
CA LEU A 203 -33.40 -28.18 -14.79
C LEU A 203 -34.60 -29.04 -15.20
N GLU A 204 -35.44 -28.41 -16.02
CA GLU A 204 -36.23 -28.91 -17.18
C GLU A 204 -37.05 -30.22 -17.09
N GLU A 205 -38.30 -30.12 -17.61
CA GLU A 205 -39.13 -31.19 -18.22
C GLU A 205 -39.47 -32.48 -17.44
#